data_AF-A0AAW7BH70-F1
#
_entry.id   AF-A0AAW7BH70-F1
#
_cell.length_a   1.000
_cell.length_b   1.000
_cell.length_c   1.000
_cell.angle_alpha   90.00
_cell.angle_beta   90.00
_cell.angle_gamma   90.00
#
_symmetry.space_group_name_H-M   'P 1'
#
loop_
_entity.id
_entity.type
_entity.pdbx_description
1 polymer ?
#
loop_
_entity_poly.entity_id
_entity_poly.type
_entity_poly.pdbx_seq_one_letter_code
_entity_poly.pdbx_strand_id
1 'polypeptide(L)' 'MRSATEDLLHMVAQGMLRSWYITWERCHNDRHPPVRRAALMAKAGGLVHHDRVLNREVRHG' A
#
# COMPACT_ATOMS: atom_id res chain seq x y z
N MET A 1 -7.69 25.25 0.96
CA MET A 1 -7.95 24.42 -0.23
C MET A 1 -6.74 23.51 -0.41
N ARG A 2 -6.94 22.20 -0.52
CA ARG A 2 -5.85 21.30 -0.95
C ARG A 2 -5.45 21.66 -2.39
N SER A 3 -4.17 21.56 -2.69
CA SER A 3 -3.66 21.76 -4.05
C SER A 3 -3.97 20.53 -4.91
N ALA A 4 -4.06 20.71 -6.24
CA ALA A 4 -4.25 19.60 -7.17
C ALA A 4 -3.17 18.49 -7.01
N THR A 5 -1.94 18.89 -6.66
CA THR A 5 -0.85 17.96 -6.35
C THR A 5 -1.11 17.14 -5.09
N GLU A 6 -1.63 17.77 -4.03
CA GLU A 6 -2.00 17.05 -2.80
C GLU A 6 -3.14 16.08 -3.02
N ASP A 7 -4.12 16.44 -3.86
CA ASP A 7 -5.23 15.56 -4.22
C ASP A 7 -4.73 14.33 -5.00
N LEU A 8 -3.80 14.52 -5.94
CA LEU A 8 -3.17 13.43 -6.68
C LEU A 8 -2.39 12.49 -5.75
N LEU A 9 -1.59 13.03 -4.83
CA LEU A 9 -0.82 12.23 -3.86
C LEU A 9 -1.75 11.41 -2.96
N HIS A 10 -2.86 12.01 -2.49
CA HIS A 10 -3.85 11.28 -1.70
C HIS A 10 -4.51 10.15 -2.52
N MET A 11 -4.85 10.40 -3.78
CA MET A 11 -5.44 9.38 -4.66
C MET A 11 -4.49 8.19 -4.85
N VAL A 12 -3.20 8.46 -5.12
CA VAL A 12 -2.17 7.43 -5.28
C VAL A 12 -1.98 6.65 -3.97
N ALA A 13 -1.87 7.36 -2.84
CA ALA A 13 -1.71 6.76 -1.52
C ALA A 13 -2.91 5.84 -1.17
N GLN A 14 -4.14 6.29 -1.43
CA GLN A 14 -5.35 5.47 -1.25
C GLN A 14 -5.36 4.24 -2.17
N GLY A 15 -4.91 4.39 -3.42
CA GLY A 15 -4.75 3.27 -4.35
C GLY A 15 -3.80 2.19 -3.82
N MET A 16 -2.67 2.60 -3.22
CA MET A 16 -1.72 1.69 -2.58
C MET A 16 -2.36 0.97 -1.39
N LEU A 17 -3.10 1.69 -0.53
CA LEU A 17 -3.83 1.08 0.60
C LEU A 17 -4.82 0.03 0.12
N ARG A 18 -5.62 0.36 -0.89
CA ARG A 18 -6.63 -0.55 -1.44
C ARG A 18 -5.99 -1.81 -2.03
N SER A 19 -4.87 -1.66 -2.75
CA SER A 19 -4.17 -2.78 -3.39
C SER A 19 -3.66 -3.80 -2.37
N TRP A 20 -2.89 -3.36 -1.37
CA TRP A 20 -2.38 -4.30 -0.36
C TRP A 20 -3.49 -4.88 0.51
N TYR A 21 -4.53 -4.09 0.83
CA TYR A 21 -5.65 -4.54 1.66
C TYR A 21 -6.39 -5.71 1.01
N ILE A 22 -6.67 -5.63 -0.30
CA ILE A 22 -7.32 -6.72 -1.04
C ILE A 22 -6.48 -8.00 -1.00
N THR A 23 -5.15 -7.89 -1.17
CA THR A 23 -4.25 -9.04 -1.07
C THR A 23 -4.28 -9.64 0.33
N TRP A 24 -4.22 -8.81 1.37
CA TRP A 24 -4.27 -9.27 2.75
C TRP A 24 -5.61 -9.96 3.08
N GLU A 25 -6.74 -9.34 2.74
CA GLU A 25 -8.08 -9.87 2.98
C GLU A 25 -8.24 -11.27 2.37
N ARG A 26 -7.76 -11.46 1.14
CA ARG A 26 -7.85 -12.75 0.44
C ARG A 26 -6.92 -13.84 0.99
N CYS A 27 -5.75 -13.47 1.49
CA CYS A 27 -4.65 -14.42 1.71
C CYS A 27 -4.21 -14.57 3.17
N HIS A 28 -4.68 -13.74 4.10
CA HIS A 28 -4.22 -13.78 5.50
C HIS A 28 -4.55 -15.10 6.22
N ASN A 29 -5.65 -15.76 5.85
CA ASN A 29 -6.08 -17.04 6.40
C ASN A 29 -5.85 -18.22 5.45
N ASP A 30 -5.00 -18.04 4.44
CA ASP A 30 -4.66 -19.13 3.52
C ASP A 30 -4.03 -20.31 4.29
N ARG A 31 -4.31 -21.55 3.87
CA ARG A 31 -3.76 -22.75 4.52
C ARG A 31 -2.24 -22.84 4.33
N HIS A 32 -1.71 -22.31 3.24
CA HIS A 32 -0.30 -22.36 2.87
C HIS A 32 0.50 -21.23 3.55
N PRO A 33 1.46 -21.54 4.45
CA PRO A 33 2.19 -20.53 5.22
C PRO A 33 2.93 -19.48 4.38
N PRO A 34 3.60 -19.83 3.26
CA PRO A 34 4.19 -18.85 2.35
C PRO A 34 3.20 -17.79 1.81
N VAL A 35 1.94 -18.16 1.57
CA VAL A 35 0.92 -17.23 1.06
C VAL A 35 0.55 -16.21 2.13
N ARG A 36 0.33 -16.66 3.38
CA ARG A 36 0.09 -15.76 4.52
C ARG A 36 1.26 -14.81 4.75
N ARG A 37 2.50 -15.31 4.64
CA ARG A 37 3.71 -14.49 4.77
C ARG A 37 3.78 -13.43 3.67
N ALA A 38 3.52 -13.80 2.42
CA ALA A 38 3.49 -12.85 1.31
C ALA A 38 2.41 -11.76 1.52
N ALA A 39 1.22 -12.14 1.99
CA ALA A 39 0.15 -11.22 2.32
C ALA A 39 0.53 -10.21 3.43
N LEU A 40 1.23 -10.67 4.47
CA LEU A 40 1.75 -9.81 5.53
C LEU A 40 2.82 -8.84 5.02
N MET A 41 3.73 -9.32 4.16
CA MET A 41 4.76 -8.49 3.54
C MET A 41 4.16 -7.45 2.60
N ALA A 42 3.14 -7.81 1.81
CA ALA A 42 2.43 -6.87 0.96
C ALA A 42 1.75 -5.77 1.78
N LYS A 43 1.13 -6.12 2.93
CA LYS A 43 0.58 -5.15 3.87
C LYS A 43 1.64 -4.19 4.42
N ALA A 44 2.73 -4.72 4.96
CA ALA A 44 3.81 -3.89 5.52
C ALA A 44 4.44 -2.99 4.45
N GLY A 45 4.74 -3.54 3.27
CA GLY A 45 5.26 -2.80 2.14
C GLY A 45 4.29 -1.71 1.66
N GLY A 46 3.00 -2.02 1.55
CA GLY A 46 1.97 -1.07 1.12
C GLY A 46 1.82 0.12 2.07
N LEU A 47 1.92 -0.09 3.39
CA LEU A 47 1.91 0.99 4.38
C LEU A 47 3.15 1.88 4.25
N VAL A 48 4.34 1.29 4.10
CA VAL A 48 5.58 2.05 3.89
C VAL A 48 5.51 2.89 2.60
N HIS A 49 4.99 2.33 1.51
CA HIS A 49 4.85 3.06 0.25
C HIS A 49 3.80 4.17 0.33
N HIS A 50 2.68 3.93 1.00
CA HIS A 50 1.67 4.95 1.29
C HIS A 50 2.29 6.17 1.99
N ASP A 51 3.04 5.94 3.07
CA ASP A 51 3.65 7.01 3.85
C ASP A 51 4.71 7.76 3.03
N ARG A 52 5.52 7.03 2.25
CA ARG A 52 6.49 7.64 1.32
C ARG A 52 5.83 8.51 0.26
N VAL A 53 4.67 8.12 -0.28
CA VAL A 53 3.93 8.95 -1.24
C VAL A 53 3.46 10.25 -0.58
N LEU A 54 2.87 10.16 0.60
CA LEU A 54 2.40 11.35 1.32
C LEU A 54 3.56 12.27 1.73
N ASN A 55 4.71 11.71 2.08
CA ASN A 55 5.93 12.45 2.43
C ASN A 55 6.75 12.90 1.21
N ARG A 56 6.32 12.58 -0.02
CA ARG A 56 7.03 12.89 -1.27
C ARG A 56 8.44 12.28 -1.35
N GLU A 57 8.62 11.11 -0.73
CA GLU A 57 9.88 10.35 -0.67
C GLU A 57 10.00 9.28 -1.78
N VAL A 58 9.08 9.27 -2.75
CA VAL A 58 9.08 8.30 -3.85
C VAL A 58 10.32 8.55 -4.73
N ARG A 59 11.35 7.74 -4.53
CA ARG A 59 12.50 7.70 -5.43
C ARG A 59 12.10 6.92 -6.69
N HIS A 60 12.07 7.60 -7.83
CA HIS A 60 12.11 6.93 -9.12
C HIS A 60 13.46 6.22 -9.22
N GLY A 61 13.45 4.90 -9.03
CA GLY A 61 14.58 4.01 -9.34
C GLY A 61 14.51 3.59 -10.79
#